data_AF-A0A6G1QXZ5-F1
#
_entry.id   AF-A0A6G1QXZ5-F1
#
_cell.length_a   1.000
_cell.length_b   1.000
_cell.length_c   1.000
_cell.angle_alpha   90.00
_cell.angle_beta   90.00
_cell.angle_gamma   90.00
#
_symmetry.space_group_name_H-M   'P 1'
#
loop_
_entity.id
_entity.type
_entity.pdbx_description
1 polymer ?
#
loop_
_entity_poly.entity_id
_entity_poly.type
_entity_poly.pdbx_seq_one_letter_code
_entity_poly.pdbx_strand_id
1 'polypeptide(L)'
;MCIPTKTYLTFNNNKPWFTAKLSQLRQAKEDARRNGDRVLYKQAKYTLEKEIRVAKRNYSDNLRKQFSSNDSSSVWRDEESSDAD
;
A
#
# COMPACT_ATOMS: atom_id res chain seq x y z
N MET A 1 -20.18 -6.93 -38.82
CA MET A 1 -19.38 -7.56 -37.75
C MET A 1 -19.25 -6.57 -36.61
N CYS A 2 -20.01 -6.72 -35.53
CA CYS A 2 -19.82 -5.94 -34.31
C CYS A 2 -18.79 -6.65 -33.42
N ILE A 3 -17.65 -6.02 -33.16
CA ILE A 3 -16.64 -6.54 -32.25
C ILE A 3 -16.94 -5.94 -30.87
N PRO A 4 -17.29 -6.75 -29.85
CA PRO A 4 -17.52 -6.22 -28.52
C PRO A 4 -16.21 -5.74 -27.90
N THR A 5 -16.12 -4.45 -27.61
CA THR A 5 -15.01 -3.85 -26.88
C THR A 5 -15.28 -3.96 -25.38
N LYS A 6 -14.38 -4.61 -24.64
CA LYS A 6 -14.39 -4.63 -23.18
C LYS A 6 -13.39 -3.61 -22.65
N THR A 7 -13.88 -2.63 -21.90
CA THR A 7 -13.03 -1.69 -21.16
C THR A 7 -12.66 -2.31 -19.82
N TYR A 8 -11.37 -2.55 -19.60
CA TYR A 8 -10.85 -3.00 -18.31
C TYR A 8 -10.33 -1.78 -17.54
N LEU A 9 -10.97 -1.46 -16.42
CA LEU A 9 -10.46 -0.47 -15.48
C LEU A 9 -9.40 -1.15 -14.61
N THR A 10 -8.17 -0.62 -14.66
CA THR A 10 -7.10 -1.01 -13.75
C THR A 10 -7.00 0.08 -12.68
N PHE A 11 -7.63 -0.16 -11.53
CA PHE A 11 -7.40 0.68 -10.37
C PHE A 11 -5.97 0.45 -9.89
N ASN A 12 -5.26 1.51 -9.54
CA ASN A 12 -4.00 1.35 -8.83
C ASN A 12 -4.30 0.48 -7.61
N ASN A 13 -3.56 -0.62 -7.44
CA ASN A 13 -3.61 -1.46 -6.25
C ASN A 13 -2.95 -0.68 -5.09
N ASN A 14 -3.59 0.43 -4.72
CA ASN A 14 -3.28 1.27 -3.58
C ASN A 14 -3.66 0.47 -2.36
N LYS A 15 -2.78 -0.45 -2.00
CA LYS A 15 -2.89 -1.19 -0.76
C LYS A 15 -3.10 -0.17 0.37
N PRO A 16 -4.14 -0.32 1.20
CA PRO A 16 -4.44 0.66 2.26
C PRO A 16 -3.30 0.77 3.29
N TRP A 17 -2.46 -0.26 3.39
CA TRP A 17 -1.24 -0.25 4.20
C TRP A 17 -0.02 0.39 3.50
N PHE A 18 -0.12 0.82 2.24
CA PHE A 18 0.96 1.42 1.48
C PHE A 18 0.92 2.94 1.56
N THR A 19 1.62 3.48 2.56
CA THR A 19 1.61 4.91 2.89
C THR A 19 2.62 5.74 2.06
N ALA A 20 2.48 7.06 2.08
CA ALA A 20 3.43 7.98 1.45
C ALA A 20 4.89 7.75 1.92
N LYS A 21 5.08 7.40 3.20
CA LYS A 21 6.38 7.01 3.76
C LYS A 21 6.98 5.81 3.03
N LEU A 22 6.19 4.77 2.76
CA LEU A 22 6.65 3.60 2.01
C LEU A 22 6.97 3.93 0.55
N SER A 23 6.22 4.86 -0.04
CA SER A 23 6.53 5.38 -1.38
C SER A 23 7.89 6.08 -1.42
N GLN A 24 8.17 6.96 -0.44
CA GLN A 24 9.48 7.62 -0.31
C GLN A 24 10.62 6.63 -0.10
N LEU A 25 10.44 5.63 0.76
CA LEU A 25 11.45 4.58 0.98
C LEU A 25 11.69 3.73 -0.27
N ARG A 26 10.63 3.43 -1.03
CA ARG A 26 10.75 2.76 -2.32
C ARG A 26 11.54 3.62 -3.31
N GLN A 27 11.25 4.92 -3.37
CA GLN A 27 11.95 5.86 -4.25
C GLN A 27 13.44 5.95 -3.88
N ALA A 28 13.78 6.13 -2.60
CA ALA A 28 15.16 6.18 -2.12
C ALA A 28 15.94 4.89 -2.48
N LYS A 29 15.30 3.71 -2.38
CA LYS A 29 15.89 2.44 -2.80
C LYS A 29 16.15 2.41 -4.31
N GLU A 30 15.21 2.89 -5.12
CA GLU A 30 15.38 2.95 -6.58
C GLU A 30 16.49 3.94 -6.98
N ASP A 31 16.60 5.07 -6.30
CA ASP A 31 17.64 6.07 -6.56
C ASP A 31 19.03 5.54 -6.18
N ALA A 32 19.17 4.86 -5.04
CA ALA A 32 20.41 4.17 -4.68
C ALA A 32 20.79 3.09 -5.71
N ARG A 33 19.80 2.35 -6.25
CA ARG A 33 20.02 1.37 -7.31
C ARG A 33 20.49 2.03 -8.61
N ARG A 34 19.87 3.14 -9.02
CA ARG A 34 20.25 3.89 -10.23
C ARG A 34 21.66 4.48 -10.11
N ASN A 35 22.01 4.96 -8.92
CA ASN A 35 23.33 5.54 -8.64
C ASN A 35 24.44 4.48 -8.47
N GLY A 36 24.09 3.19 -8.44
CA GLY A 36 25.05 2.10 -8.26
C GLY A 36 25.62 1.95 -6.85
N ASP A 37 25.11 2.71 -5.87
CA ASP A 37 25.55 2.61 -4.48
C ASP A 37 24.95 1.37 -3.81
N ARG A 38 25.77 0.32 -3.75
CA ARG A 38 25.37 -0.98 -3.17
C ARG A 38 25.14 -0.93 -1.67
N VAL A 39 25.84 -0.06 -0.94
CA VAL A 39 25.71 0.04 0.54
C VAL A 39 24.41 0.73 0.87
N LEU A 40 24.18 1.90 0.25
CA LEU A 40 22.95 2.65 0.41
C LEU A 40 21.74 1.85 -0.08
N TYR A 41 21.86 1.12 -1.20
CA TYR A 41 20.79 0.25 -1.69
C TYR A 41 20.41 -0.84 -0.68
N LYS A 42 21.40 -1.52 -0.08
CA LYS A 42 21.14 -2.55 0.94
C LYS A 42 20.44 -1.96 2.16
N GLN A 43 20.93 -0.81 2.66
CA GLN A 43 20.31 -0.11 3.78
C GLN A 43 18.87 0.29 3.47
N ALA A 44 18.63 0.95 2.32
CA ALA A 44 17.29 1.35 1.89
C ALA A 44 16.35 0.15 1.70
N LYS A 45 16.84 -0.96 1.15
CA LYS A 45 16.08 -2.22 1.03
C LYS A 45 15.65 -2.76 2.40
N TYR A 46 16.56 -2.86 3.34
CA TYR A 46 16.25 -3.36 4.69
C TYR A 46 15.26 -2.45 5.42
N THR A 47 15.44 -1.13 5.33
CA THR A 47 14.52 -0.16 5.91
C THR A 47 13.12 -0.29 5.31
N LEU A 48 13.02 -0.37 3.97
CA LEU A 48 11.74 -0.56 3.28
C LEU A 48 11.03 -1.86 3.73
N GLU A 49 11.74 -2.99 3.79
CA GLU A 49 11.17 -4.27 4.19
C GLU A 49 10.71 -4.28 5.65
N LYS A 50 11.44 -3.60 6.54
CA LYS A 50 11.03 -3.42 7.94
C LYS A 50 9.73 -2.62 8.03
N GLU A 51 9.65 -1.50 7.33
CA GLU A 51 8.49 -0.60 7.36
C GLU A 51 7.27 -1.23 6.70
N ILE A 52 7.43 -2.02 5.63
CA ILE A 52 6.33 -2.79 5.02
C ILE A 52 5.75 -3.78 6.04
N ARG A 53 6.59 -4.48 6.80
CA ARG A 53 6.12 -5.42 7.83
C ARG A 53 5.34 -4.71 8.93
N VAL A 54 5.82 -3.55 9.38
CA VAL A 54 5.12 -2.73 10.38
C VAL A 54 3.78 -2.24 9.84
N ALA A 55 3.75 -1.68 8.64
CA ALA A 55 2.53 -1.14 8.05
C ALA A 55 1.45 -2.23 7.85
N LYS A 56 1.85 -3.40 7.36
CA LYS A 56 0.94 -4.56 7.25
C LYS A 56 0.41 -5.00 8.60
N ARG A 57 1.27 -5.08 9.63
CA ARG A 57 0.86 -5.47 10.98
C ARG A 57 -0.16 -4.50 11.56
N ASN A 58 0.11 -3.21 11.48
CA ASN A 58 -0.80 -2.17 11.98
C ASN A 58 -2.16 -2.25 11.28
N TYR A 59 -2.18 -2.45 9.96
CA TYR A 59 -3.41 -2.61 9.21
C TYR A 59 -4.18 -3.87 9.64
N SER A 60 -3.51 -5.01 9.80
CA SER A 60 -4.14 -6.24 10.30
C SER A 60 -4.68 -6.10 11.72
N ASP A 61 -3.97 -5.39 12.61
CA ASP A 61 -4.41 -5.15 13.98
C ASP A 61 -5.63 -4.22 14.02
N ASN A 62 -5.66 -3.19 13.17
CA ASN A 62 -6.82 -2.31 13.01
C ASN A 62 -8.05 -3.08 12.51
N LEU A 63 -7.89 -3.89 11.45
CA LEU A 63 -8.98 -4.76 10.97
C LEU A 63 -9.49 -5.68 12.08
N ARG A 64 -8.57 -6.36 12.80
CA ARG A 64 -8.97 -7.26 13.89
C ARG A 64 -9.76 -6.51 14.97
N LYS A 65 -9.37 -5.28 15.30
CA LYS A 65 -10.09 -4.43 16.25
C LYS A 65 -11.51 -4.11 15.76
N GLN A 66 -11.66 -3.69 14.50
CA GLN A 66 -12.96 -3.37 13.90
C GLN A 66 -13.89 -4.60 13.85
N PHE A 67 -13.38 -5.78 13.49
CA PHE A 67 -14.16 -7.02 13.51
C PHE A 67 -14.54 -7.47 14.93
N SER A 68 -13.71 -7.16 15.93
CA SER A 68 -13.97 -7.57 17.33
C SER A 68 -14.96 -6.64 18.05
N SER A 69 -15.17 -5.41 17.57
CA SER A 69 -16.05 -4.42 18.22
C SER A 69 -17.54 -4.55 17.89
N ASN A 70 -17.98 -5.63 17.24
CA ASN A 70 -19.38 -5.89 16.84
C ASN A 70 -20.05 -4.76 16.03
N ASP A 71 -19.25 -3.86 15.45
CA ASP A 71 -19.68 -2.81 14.54
C ASP A 71 -19.20 -3.15 13.13
N SER A 72 -19.76 -4.23 12.59
CA SER A 72 -19.44 -4.72 11.24
C SER A 72 -19.80 -3.71 10.14
N SER A 73 -20.63 -2.71 10.45
CA SER A 73 -21.04 -1.63 9.56
C SER A 73 -19.97 -0.55 9.33
N SER A 74 -19.09 -0.28 10.29
CA SER A 74 -18.05 0.75 10.14
C SER A 74 -16.88 0.30 9.26
N VAL A 75 -16.61 -1.01 9.17
CA VAL A 75 -15.58 -1.60 8.29
C VAL A 75 -15.77 -1.20 6.82
N TRP A 76 -17.02 -1.15 6.34
CA TRP A 76 -17.34 -0.85 4.94
C TRP A 76 -17.44 0.65 4.65
N ARG A 77 -17.57 1.50 5.67
CA ARG A 77 -17.64 2.97 5.52
C ARG A 77 -16.26 3.59 5.29
N ASP A 78 -15.22 3.00 5.88
CA ASP A 78 -13.84 3.45 5.69
C ASP A 78 -13.32 3.14 4.27
N GLU A 79 -13.91 2.15 3.57
CA GLU A 79 -13.61 1.87 2.17
C GLU A 79 -14.22 2.92 1.21
N GLU A 80 -15.35 3.52 1.58
CA GLU A 80 -16.10 4.46 0.71
C GLU A 80 -15.66 5.92 0.86
N SER A 81 -15.07 6.30 1.99
CA SER A 81 -14.60 7.68 2.22
C SER A 81 -13.28 8.03 1.50
N SER A 82 -12.63 7.07 0.84
CA SER A 82 -11.42 7.31 0.03
C SER A 82 -11.72 7.68 -1.43
N ASP A 83 -13.00 7.69 -1.81
CA ASP A 83 -13.50 8.03 -3.16
C ASP A 83 -14.03 9.47 -3.27
N ALA A 84 -13.76 10.33 -2.27
CA ALA A 84 -14.18 11.73 -2.25
C ALA A 84 -13.01 12.70 -2.00
N ASP A 85 -12.09 12.79 -2.97
CA ASP A 85 -11.40 14.04 -3.37
C ASP A 85 -10.71 13.86 -4.74
#